data_AF-A0A821QM86-F1
#
_entry.id   AF-A0A821QM86-F1
#
_cell.length_a   1.000
_cell.length_b   1.000
_cell.length_c   1.000
_cell.angle_alpha   90.00
_cell.angle_beta   90.00
_cell.angle_gamma   90.00
#
_symmetry.space_group_name_H-M   'P 1'
#
loop_
_entity.id
_entity.type
_entity.pdbx_description
1 polymer ?
#
loop_
_entity_poly.entity_id
_entity_poly.type
_entity_poly.pdbx_seq_one_letter_code
_entity_poly.pdbx_strand_id
1 'polypeptide(L)' 'MASSIQQKQCRYGGQCSNIDDEKHAQDFEHPSYCPDGGHCQNTAQNHEKEYRHVSMCPDLHQC' A
#
# COMPACT_ATOMS: atom_id res chain seq x y z
N MET A 1 -9.20 -27.36 5.07
CA MET A 1 -8.44 -27.22 3.81
C MET A 1 -8.11 -25.74 3.65
N ALA A 2 -6.96 -25.28 4.14
CA ALA A 2 -6.52 -23.91 3.93
C ALA A 2 -5.82 -23.88 2.57
N SER A 3 -6.57 -23.56 1.52
CA SER A 3 -5.99 -23.24 0.22
C SER A 3 -5.23 -21.93 0.38
N SER A 4 -3.93 -22.02 0.67
CA SER A 4 -3.03 -20.87 0.67
C SER A 4 -2.91 -20.41 -0.77
N ILE A 5 -3.86 -19.59 -1.22
CA ILE A 5 -3.68 -18.74 -2.40
C ILE A 5 -2.51 -17.86 -2.01
N GLN A 6 -1.31 -18.23 -2.46
CA GLN A 6 -0.11 -17.44 -2.21
C GLN A 6 -0.21 -16.21 -3.11
N GLN A 7 -0.98 -15.24 -2.65
CA GLN A 7 -1.01 -13.89 -3.20
C GLN A 7 0.44 -13.44 -3.30
N LYS A 8 0.86 -12.99 -4.48
CA LYS A 8 2.24 -12.57 -4.64
C LYS A 8 2.40 -11.23 -3.95
N GLN A 9 3.42 -11.06 -3.11
CA GLN A 9 3.70 -9.74 -2.58
C GLN A 9 3.92 -8.77 -3.75
N CYS A 10 3.22 -7.64 -3.72
CA CYS A 10 3.38 -6.62 -4.74
C CYS A 10 4.83 -6.13 -4.73
N ARG A 11 5.52 -6.18 -5.87
CA ARG A 11 6.91 -5.68 -6.01
C ARG A 11 7.07 -4.19 -5.67
N TYR A 12 5.96 -3.45 -5.69
CA TYR A 12 5.88 -2.03 -5.35
C TYR A 12 5.47 -1.79 -3.90
N GLY A 13 5.00 -2.84 -3.20
CA GLY A 13 4.66 -2.80 -1.78
C GLY A 13 3.73 -1.63 -1.42
N GLY A 14 4.18 -0.81 -0.48
CA GLY A 14 3.45 0.37 0.02
C GLY A 14 3.26 1.51 -0.99
N GLN A 15 3.98 1.47 -2.12
CA GLN A 15 3.94 2.50 -3.17
C GLN A 15 3.18 2.06 -4.42
N CYS A 16 2.42 0.97 -4.35
CA CYS A 16 1.70 0.47 -5.50
C CYS A 16 0.62 1.46 -5.97
N SER A 17 0.74 1.93 -7.22
CA SER A 17 -0.25 2.82 -7.84
C SER A 17 -1.51 2.10 -8.34
N ASN A 18 -1.46 0.77 -8.45
CA ASN A 18 -2.58 -0.06 -8.92
C ASN A 18 -3.34 -0.69 -7.75
N ILE A 19 -3.20 -0.16 -6.53
CA ILE A 19 -3.86 -0.73 -5.36
C ILE A 19 -5.39 -0.59 -5.41
N ASP A 20 -5.87 0.43 -6.13
CA ASP A 20 -7.30 0.65 -6.40
C ASP A 20 -7.83 -0.24 -7.54
N ASP A 21 -6.95 -0.92 -8.29
CA ASP A 21 -7.36 -1.91 -9.29
C ASP A 21 -7.74 -3.21 -8.58
N GLU A 22 -9.03 -3.54 -8.61
CA GLU A 22 -9.58 -4.67 -7.87
C GLU A 22 -8.94 -6.01 -8.28
N LYS A 23 -8.54 -6.16 -9.55
CA LYS A 23 -7.87 -7.36 -10.03
C LYS A 23 -6.46 -7.44 -9.46
N HIS A 24 -5.70 -6.35 -9.53
CA HIS A 24 -4.38 -6.27 -8.93
C HIS A 24 -4.42 -6.51 -7.41
N ALA A 25 -5.38 -5.93 -6.69
CA ALA A 25 -5.54 -6.15 -5.26
C ALA A 25 -5.99 -7.59 -4.90
N GLN A 26 -6.62 -8.30 -5.84
CA GLN A 26 -6.97 -9.71 -5.71
C GLN A 26 -5.84 -10.67 -6.11
N ASP A 27 -4.87 -10.24 -6.91
CA ASP A 27 -3.71 -11.05 -7.33
C ASP A 27 -2.48 -10.80 -6.44
N PHE A 28 -2.37 -9.59 -5.86
CA PHE A 28 -1.19 -9.12 -5.14
C PHE A 28 -1.49 -8.65 -3.71
N GLU A 29 -0.72 -9.19 -2.77
CA GLU A 29 -0.72 -8.77 -1.37
C GLU A 29 0.05 -7.45 -1.19
N HIS A 30 -0.53 -6.55 -0.41
CA HIS A 30 0.06 -5.27 -0.05
C HIS A 30 0.30 -5.19 1.46
N PRO A 31 1.34 -4.45 1.90
CA PRO A 31 1.63 -4.28 3.31
C PRO A 31 0.52 -3.55 4.06
N SER A 32 0.60 -3.52 5.38
CA SER A 32 -0.32 -2.74 6.22
C SER A 32 -0.13 -1.24 6.02
N TYR A 33 -1.13 -0.44 6.44
CA TYR A 33 -0.97 1.00 6.50
C TYR A 33 0.06 1.40 7.55
N CYS A 34 0.81 2.46 7.27
CA CYS A 34 1.74 3.06 8.21
C CYS A 34 0.97 3.50 9.48
N PRO A 35 1.46 3.15 10.69
CA PRO A 35 0.82 3.60 11.93
C PRO A 35 0.81 5.13 12.07
N ASP A 36 1.80 5.82 11.50
CA ASP A 36 1.87 7.29 11.42
C ASP A 36 0.95 7.90 10.34
N GLY A 37 0.32 7.05 9.52
CA GLY A 37 -0.63 7.45 8.47
C GLY A 37 -0.03 8.44 7.48
N GLY A 38 -0.81 9.47 7.12
CA GLY A 38 -0.38 10.52 6.21
C GLY A 38 0.60 11.54 6.79
N HIS A 39 0.93 11.47 8.09
CA HIS A 39 1.91 12.34 8.74
C HIS A 39 3.27 11.67 8.95
N CYS A 40 3.45 10.46 8.40
CA CYS A 40 4.72 9.78 8.47
C CYS A 40 5.84 10.63 7.86
N GLN A 41 6.84 10.96 8.67
CA GLN A 41 8.05 11.67 8.22
C GLN A 41 9.17 10.69 7.84
N ASN A 42 8.92 9.38 7.90
CA ASN A 42 9.89 8.37 7.54
C ASN A 42 9.99 8.25 6.02
N THR A 43 10.99 8.90 5.46
CA THR A 43 11.34 8.88 4.02
C THR A 43 12.31 7.76 3.67
N ALA A 44 12.51 6.80 4.56
CA ALA A 44 13.41 5.69 4.29
C ALA A 44 12.82 4.77 3.21
N GLN A 45 13.64 4.42 2.23
CA GLN A 45 13.22 3.68 1.03
C GLN A 45 12.71 2.26 1.33
N ASN A 46 13.10 1.70 2.47
CA ASN A 46 12.55 0.47 3.00
C ASN A 46 11.17 0.70 3.62
N HIS A 47 10.97 1.80 4.35
CA HIS A 47 9.70 2.12 5.01
C HIS A 47 8.56 2.33 4.01
N GLU A 48 8.79 3.07 2.93
CA GLU A 48 7.80 3.29 1.87
C GLU A 48 7.36 2.00 1.16
N LYS A 49 8.23 0.98 1.09
CA LYS A 49 7.89 -0.33 0.53
C LYS A 49 7.19 -1.23 1.53
N GLU A 50 7.56 -1.14 2.81
CA GLU A 50 7.04 -1.96 3.90
C GLU A 50 5.69 -1.45 4.45
N TYR A 51 5.34 -0.17 4.22
CA TYR A 51 4.12 0.44 4.71
C TYR A 51 3.42 1.30 3.68
N ARG A 52 2.10 1.11 3.58
CA ARG A 52 1.24 1.98 2.77
C ARG A 52 0.98 3.30 3.49
N HIS A 53 1.20 4.40 2.79
CA HIS A 53 0.80 5.72 3.25
C HIS A 53 -0.46 6.09 2.51
N VAL A 54 -1.51 6.49 3.23
CA VAL A 54 -2.58 7.25 2.61
C VAL A 54 -1.97 8.60 2.31
N SER A 55 -1.65 8.88 1.05
CA SER A 55 -1.30 10.23 0.63
C SER A 55 -2.42 11.11 1.11
N MET A 56 -2.16 11.97 2.10
CA MET A 56 -3.06 13.07 2.39
C MET A 56 -3.23 13.78 1.06
N CYS A 57 -4.46 13.86 0.56
CA CYS A 57 -4.79 14.58 -0.65
C CYS A 57 -4.03 15.91 -0.58
N PRO A 58 -3.13 16.22 -1.55
CA PRO A 58 -2.38 17.46 -1.51
C PRO A 58 -3.30 18.68 -1.57
N ASP A 59 -4.58 18.46 -1.90
CA ASP A 59 -5.62 19.47 -1.98
C ASP A 59 -6.87 19.02 -1.24
N LEU A 60 -7.34 19.87 -0.33
CA LEU A 60 -8.48 19.68 0.57
C LEU A 60 -9.85 19.56 -0.14
N HIS A 61 -9.91 19.34 -1.45
CA HIS A 61 -11.13 19.63 -2.24
C HIS A 61 -11.61 18.57 -3.23
N GLN A 62 -10.95 17.43 -3.42
CA GLN A 62 -11.46 16.41 -4.36
C GLN A 62 -11.23 14.99 -3.83
N CYS A 63 -12.07 14.60 -2.87
CA CYS A 63 -12.48 13.21 -2.68
C CYS A 63 -13.81 12.99 -3.41
#